data_AF-A0A1Y1Y908-F1
#
_entry.id   AF-A0A1Y1Y908-F1
#
_cell.length_a   1.000
_cell.length_b   1.000
_cell.length_c   1.000
_cell.angle_alpha   90.00
_cell.angle_beta   90.00
_cell.angle_gamma   90.00
#
_symmetry.space_group_name_H-M   'P 1'
#
loop_
_entity.id
_entity.type
_entity.pdbx_description
1 polymer ?
#
loop_
_entity_poly.entity_id
_entity_poly.type
_entity_poly.pdbx_seq_one_letter_code
_entity_poly.pdbx_strand_id
1 'polypeptide(L)'
;MGQSFNPQGIINAFKVLVRPKLIVPHSVVKDIRDINYLKLKEGGIKTIAFDKDNCLTAPYANQLHAPFKESWTECKRVFGENIVIVSNSAGTNDDAQYKKVCYSYVLYMFRVKVLRREEKKPGGGGALLKYCQTTDPTTIAFVGDRLLTDVLFGNLNGMYTIFTKQIVTEQGDNPIALKVLSTNIKNPSDFLLRCVDSFVGWNTVYWSGFKQEA
;
A
#
# COMPACT_ATOMS: atom_id res chain seq x y z
N MET A 1 -3.06 -9.09 31.15
CA MET A 1 -2.29 -7.93 30.69
C MET A 1 -1.15 -8.44 29.81
N GLY A 2 -1.32 -8.42 28.49
CA GLY A 2 -0.28 -8.76 27.53
C GLY A 2 -0.23 -7.65 26.51
N GLN A 3 0.79 -6.82 26.58
CA GLN A 3 1.00 -5.72 25.64
C GLN A 3 1.33 -6.31 24.27
N SER A 4 0.50 -6.02 23.26
CA SER A 4 0.75 -6.39 21.87
C SER A 4 1.87 -5.51 21.31
N PHE A 5 3.11 -5.91 21.54
CA PHE A 5 4.28 -5.22 21.00
C PHE A 5 4.30 -5.42 19.48
N ASN A 6 4.01 -4.38 18.70
CA ASN A 6 4.26 -4.34 17.26
C ASN A 6 5.56 -3.55 16.99
N PRO A 7 6.74 -4.20 17.13
CA PRO A 7 8.03 -3.53 17.02
C PRO A 7 8.22 -2.86 15.66
N GLN A 8 7.74 -3.48 14.58
CA GLN A 8 7.88 -2.93 13.23
C GLN A 8 7.16 -1.60 13.10
N GLY A 9 5.97 -1.53 13.66
CA GLY A 9 5.20 -0.31 13.71
C GLY A 9 5.90 0.85 14.43
N ILE A 10 6.41 0.58 15.63
CA ILE A 10 7.13 1.55 16.46
C ILE A 10 8.42 2.01 15.75
N ILE A 11 9.17 1.07 15.17
CA ILE A 11 10.38 1.37 14.39
C ILE A 11 10.05 2.28 13.21
N ASN A 12 8.96 2.03 12.50
CA ASN A 12 8.56 2.84 11.35
C ASN A 12 8.08 4.23 11.77
N ALA A 13 7.33 4.35 12.87
CA ALA A 13 6.95 5.63 13.45
C ALA A 13 8.19 6.45 13.85
N PHE A 14 9.18 5.81 14.49
CA PHE A 14 10.44 6.47 14.84
C PHE A 14 11.27 6.89 13.62
N LYS A 15 11.37 6.03 12.59
CA LYS A 15 12.04 6.38 11.32
C LYS A 15 11.40 7.61 10.67
N VAL A 16 10.07 7.68 10.67
CA VAL A 16 9.31 8.80 10.12
C VAL A 16 9.51 10.07 10.97
N LEU A 17 9.53 9.96 12.29
CA LEU A 17 9.84 11.07 13.20
C LEU A 17 11.23 11.67 12.93
N VAL A 18 12.24 10.82 12.73
CA VAL A 18 13.62 11.27 12.45
C VAL A 18 13.79 11.75 11.01
N ARG A 19 13.01 11.21 10.05
CA ARG A 19 13.10 11.52 8.62
C ARG A 19 11.70 11.71 8.00
N PRO A 20 11.05 12.86 8.22
CA PRO A 20 9.69 13.09 7.73
C PRO A 20 9.54 13.11 6.21
N LYS A 21 10.63 13.31 5.47
CA LYS A 21 10.59 13.22 4.00
C LYS A 21 10.23 11.81 3.50
N LEU A 22 10.37 10.77 4.33
CA LEU A 22 10.07 9.38 3.96
C LEU A 22 8.59 9.10 3.67
N ILE A 23 7.69 9.97 4.10
CA ILE A 23 6.24 9.86 3.88
C ILE A 23 5.74 10.91 2.88
N VAL A 24 6.64 11.68 2.27
CA VAL A 24 6.29 12.63 1.22
C VAL A 24 6.30 11.88 -0.12
N PRO A 25 5.17 11.76 -0.81
CA PRO A 25 5.12 11.11 -2.12
C PRO A 25 5.72 11.98 -3.22
N HIS A 26 6.19 11.36 -4.30
CA HIS A 26 6.69 12.09 -5.47
C HIS A 26 5.56 12.66 -6.32
N SER A 27 4.42 11.96 -6.37
CA SER A 27 3.20 12.40 -7.04
C SER A 27 1.97 12.10 -6.21
N VAL A 28 0.96 12.95 -6.32
CA VAL A 28 -0.31 12.79 -5.63
C VAL A 28 -1.45 12.91 -6.64
N VAL A 29 -2.27 11.88 -6.70
CA VAL A 29 -3.41 11.77 -7.62
C VAL A 29 -4.68 11.49 -6.82
N LYS A 30 -5.85 11.70 -7.42
CA LYS A 30 -7.12 11.36 -6.76
C LYS A 30 -7.22 9.85 -6.58
N ASP A 31 -7.15 9.11 -7.68
CA ASP A 31 -7.12 7.65 -7.72
C ASP A 31 -6.36 7.21 -8.98
N ILE A 32 -6.38 5.91 -9.30
CA ILE A 32 -5.58 5.40 -10.40
C ILE A 32 -5.95 5.97 -11.78
N ARG A 33 -7.17 6.50 -11.96
CA ARG A 33 -7.66 7.09 -13.23
C ARG A 33 -6.91 8.37 -13.61
N ASP A 34 -6.35 9.05 -12.63
CA ASP A 34 -5.60 10.29 -12.83
C ASP A 34 -4.11 10.02 -13.11
N ILE A 35 -3.69 8.75 -13.17
CA ILE A 35 -2.30 8.38 -13.46
C ILE A 35 -2.07 8.40 -14.98
N ASN A 36 -1.15 9.26 -15.43
CA ASN A 36 -0.68 9.22 -16.81
C ASN A 36 0.40 8.14 -16.97
N TYR A 37 -0.03 6.92 -17.29
CA TYR A 37 0.85 5.75 -17.43
C TYR A 37 1.91 5.93 -18.53
N LEU A 38 1.57 6.58 -19.64
CA LEU A 38 2.51 6.84 -20.74
C LEU A 38 3.65 7.75 -20.28
N LYS A 39 3.34 8.87 -19.59
CA LYS A 39 4.36 9.77 -19.05
C LYS A 39 5.27 9.09 -18.04
N LEU A 40 4.74 8.16 -17.22
CA LEU A 40 5.59 7.36 -16.34
C LEU A 40 6.56 6.49 -17.14
N LYS A 41 6.06 5.82 -18.19
CA LYS A 41 6.87 4.96 -19.06
C LYS A 41 7.97 5.75 -19.79
N GLU A 42 7.61 6.91 -20.34
CA GLU A 42 8.54 7.85 -20.98
C GLU A 42 9.56 8.42 -19.98
N GLY A 43 9.15 8.63 -18.73
CA GLY A 43 10.00 9.05 -17.62
C GLY A 43 10.94 7.97 -17.07
N GLY A 44 11.02 6.80 -17.72
CA GLY A 44 11.96 5.73 -17.35
C GLY A 44 11.40 4.68 -16.39
N ILE A 45 10.12 4.77 -15.99
CA ILE A 45 9.48 3.73 -15.19
C ILE A 45 9.28 2.48 -16.06
N LYS A 46 9.90 1.37 -15.65
CA LYS A 46 9.81 0.07 -16.32
C LYS A 46 8.69 -0.78 -15.76
N THR A 47 8.51 -0.73 -14.44
CA THR A 47 7.52 -1.52 -13.69
C THR A 47 6.64 -0.62 -12.83
N ILE A 48 5.34 -0.91 -12.80
CA ILE A 48 4.42 -0.27 -11.87
C ILE A 48 3.88 -1.29 -10.85
N ALA A 49 4.03 -0.97 -9.58
CA ALA A 49 3.58 -1.77 -8.46
C ALA A 49 2.40 -1.08 -7.77
N PHE A 50 1.37 -1.84 -7.42
CA PHE A 50 0.15 -1.32 -6.77
C PHE A 50 -0.07 -2.00 -5.42
N ASP A 51 -0.49 -1.22 -4.41
CA ASP A 51 -1.27 -1.79 -3.32
C ASP A 51 -2.62 -2.34 -3.82
N LYS A 52 -3.23 -3.24 -3.06
CA LYS A 52 -4.53 -3.83 -3.40
C LYS A 52 -5.69 -3.13 -2.71
N ASP A 53 -5.72 -3.18 -1.38
CA ASP A 53 -6.91 -2.87 -0.59
C ASP A 53 -7.01 -1.36 -0.39
N ASN A 54 -8.11 -0.78 -0.85
CA ASN A 54 -8.35 0.66 -0.96
C ASN A 54 -7.57 1.41 -2.05
N CYS A 55 -6.64 0.74 -2.74
CA CYS A 55 -6.02 1.26 -3.96
C CYS A 55 -6.69 0.74 -5.25
N LEU A 56 -6.83 -0.58 -5.42
CA LEU A 56 -7.44 -1.21 -6.60
C LEU A 56 -8.83 -1.80 -6.31
N THR A 57 -9.06 -2.24 -5.07
CA THR A 57 -10.28 -2.91 -4.63
C THR A 57 -10.84 -2.26 -3.36
N ALA A 58 -12.10 -2.52 -3.05
CA ALA A 58 -12.58 -2.36 -1.68
C ALA A 58 -11.77 -3.28 -0.73
N PRO A 59 -11.72 -3.00 0.59
CA PRO A 59 -11.01 -3.84 1.55
C PRO A 59 -11.46 -5.30 1.45
N TYR A 60 -10.52 -6.23 1.37
CA TYR A 60 -10.76 -7.68 1.27
C TYR A 60 -11.53 -8.16 0.02
N ALA A 61 -11.99 -7.25 -0.84
CA ALA A 61 -12.63 -7.59 -2.10
C ALA A 61 -11.59 -8.14 -3.10
N ASN A 62 -12.03 -9.05 -3.96
CA ASN A 62 -11.19 -9.65 -5.01
C ASN A 62 -11.39 -9.01 -6.38
N GLN A 63 -12.39 -8.14 -6.53
CA GLN A 63 -12.75 -7.51 -7.79
C GLN A 63 -12.20 -6.09 -7.87
N LEU A 64 -11.65 -5.74 -9.03
CA LEU A 64 -11.30 -4.36 -9.36
C LEU A 64 -12.53 -3.47 -9.17
N HIS A 65 -12.34 -2.32 -8.51
CA HIS A 65 -13.40 -1.34 -8.39
C HIS A 65 -13.89 -0.91 -9.78
N ALA A 66 -15.18 -1.07 -10.07
CA ALA A 66 -15.71 -0.98 -11.44
C ALA A 66 -15.32 0.31 -12.20
N PRO A 67 -15.32 1.51 -11.57
CA PRO A 67 -14.84 2.75 -12.20
C PRO A 67 -13.38 2.72 -12.69
N PHE A 68 -12.55 1.81 -12.19
CA PHE A 68 -11.13 1.72 -12.54
C PHE A 68 -10.86 0.85 -13.76
N LYS A 69 -11.88 0.21 -14.36
CA LYS A 69 -11.72 -0.74 -15.46
C LYS A 69 -10.98 -0.18 -16.67
N GLU A 70 -11.31 1.03 -17.10
CA GLU A 70 -10.67 1.69 -18.25
C GLU A 70 -9.22 2.05 -17.95
N SER A 71 -8.97 2.69 -16.81
CA SER A 71 -7.62 3.02 -16.33
C SER A 71 -6.74 1.79 -16.18
N TRP A 72 -7.29 0.70 -15.65
CA TRP A 72 -6.57 -0.57 -15.51
C TRP A 72 -6.23 -1.20 -16.87
N THR A 73 -7.12 -1.04 -17.85
CA THR A 73 -6.89 -1.50 -19.22
C THR A 73 -5.77 -0.71 -19.88
N GLU A 74 -5.75 0.61 -19.69
CA GLU A 74 -4.68 1.48 -20.16
C GLU A 74 -3.34 1.15 -19.49
N CYS A 75 -3.32 0.95 -18.17
CA CYS A 75 -2.13 0.51 -17.44
C CYS A 75 -1.54 -0.77 -18.04
N LYS A 76 -2.37 -1.78 -18.29
CA LYS A 76 -1.95 -3.03 -18.96
C LYS A 76 -1.45 -2.81 -20.38
N ARG A 77 -2.06 -1.90 -21.14
CA ARG A 77 -1.60 -1.56 -22.49
C ARG A 77 -0.19 -0.96 -22.47
N VAL A 78 0.12 -0.11 -21.49
CA VAL A 78 1.41 0.59 -21.40
C VAL A 78 2.52 -0.26 -20.77
N PHE A 79 2.21 -0.99 -19.69
CA PHE A 79 3.22 -1.73 -18.92
C PHE A 79 3.27 -3.23 -19.26
N GLY A 80 2.25 -3.78 -19.92
CA GLY A 80 2.18 -5.19 -20.27
C GLY A 80 2.28 -6.08 -19.03
N GLU A 81 3.26 -6.98 -19.01
CA GLU A 81 3.52 -7.86 -17.86
C GLU A 81 4.27 -7.19 -16.70
N ASN A 82 4.76 -5.95 -16.87
CA ASN A 82 5.51 -5.23 -15.84
C ASN A 82 4.59 -4.52 -14.85
N ILE A 83 3.55 -5.22 -14.41
CA ILE A 83 2.60 -4.78 -13.40
C ILE A 83 2.63 -5.78 -12.24
N VAL A 84 2.79 -5.27 -11.03
CA VAL A 84 2.89 -6.09 -9.83
C VAL A 84 1.91 -5.61 -8.77
N ILE A 85 1.18 -6.54 -8.15
CA ILE A 85 0.35 -6.25 -6.98
C ILE A 85 1.14 -6.61 -5.71
N VAL A 86 1.18 -5.69 -4.76
CA VAL A 86 1.97 -5.75 -3.53
C VAL A 86 1.06 -5.43 -2.34
N SER A 87 0.43 -6.45 -1.78
CA SER A 87 -0.55 -6.32 -0.70
C SER A 87 0.01 -6.73 0.66
N ASN A 88 -0.55 -6.15 1.73
CA ASN A 88 -0.31 -6.58 3.11
C ASN A 88 -1.33 -7.61 3.61
N SER A 89 -2.49 -7.72 2.95
CA SER A 89 -3.53 -8.70 3.24
C SER A 89 -3.40 -9.95 2.37
N ALA A 90 -2.82 -9.84 1.17
CA ALA A 90 -2.56 -10.93 0.24
C ALA A 90 -1.04 -11.16 0.07
N GLY A 91 -0.56 -12.40 0.26
CA GLY A 91 0.84 -12.81 0.04
C GLY A 91 1.81 -12.92 1.25
N THR A 92 1.35 -12.84 2.52
CA THR A 92 2.18 -12.86 3.75
C THR A 92 1.80 -13.96 4.76
N ASN A 93 2.69 -14.28 5.72
CA ASN A 93 2.62 -15.41 6.68
C ASN A 93 1.41 -15.45 7.64
N ASP A 94 0.72 -14.34 7.92
CA ASP A 94 -0.45 -14.30 8.82
C ASP A 94 -1.74 -14.91 8.23
N ASP A 95 -1.64 -15.63 7.11
CA ASP A 95 -2.78 -16.30 6.47
C ASP A 95 -2.79 -17.78 6.82
N ALA A 96 -3.28 -18.07 8.01
CA ALA A 96 -3.46 -19.45 8.47
C ALA A 96 -4.55 -20.20 7.69
N GLN A 97 -5.44 -19.51 6.95
CA GLN A 97 -6.48 -20.15 6.14
C GLN A 97 -6.67 -19.43 4.79
N TYR A 98 -6.19 -20.08 3.71
CA TYR A 98 -6.64 -19.94 2.31
C TYR A 98 -6.05 -18.91 1.31
N LYS A 99 -4.78 -18.51 1.45
CA LYS A 99 -4.09 -17.61 0.48
C LYS A 99 -3.66 -18.20 -0.87
N LYS A 100 -3.96 -19.47 -1.19
CA LYS A 100 -3.82 -19.96 -2.59
C LYS A 100 -4.97 -19.46 -3.45
N VAL A 101 -6.18 -19.41 -2.89
CA VAL A 101 -7.41 -19.06 -3.61
C VAL A 101 -7.44 -17.55 -3.86
N CYS A 102 -7.37 -16.69 -2.83
CA CYS A 102 -7.35 -15.23 -3.03
C CYS A 102 -6.18 -14.78 -3.93
N TYR A 103 -4.99 -15.39 -3.80
CA TYR A 103 -3.86 -15.14 -4.69
C TYR A 103 -4.17 -15.53 -6.14
N SER A 104 -4.67 -16.75 -6.38
CA SER A 104 -5.04 -17.21 -7.73
C SER A 104 -6.18 -16.39 -8.32
N TYR A 105 -7.15 -15.95 -7.51
CA TYR A 105 -8.24 -15.08 -7.94
C TYR A 105 -7.74 -13.69 -8.30
N VAL A 106 -6.86 -13.08 -7.50
CA VAL A 106 -6.26 -11.78 -7.83
C VAL A 106 -5.41 -11.90 -9.10
N LEU A 107 -4.58 -12.94 -9.22
CA LEU A 107 -3.85 -13.21 -10.47
C LEU A 107 -4.78 -13.34 -11.68
N TYR A 108 -5.86 -14.12 -11.54
CA TYR A 108 -6.82 -14.39 -12.61
C TYR A 108 -7.61 -13.13 -13.02
N MET A 109 -8.13 -12.39 -12.02
CA MET A 109 -8.97 -11.22 -12.26
C MET A 109 -8.18 -10.03 -12.79
N PHE A 110 -7.03 -9.76 -12.20
CA PHE A 110 -6.21 -8.63 -12.64
C PHE A 110 -5.35 -8.97 -13.85
N ARG A 111 -5.10 -10.26 -14.11
CA ARG A 111 -4.17 -10.78 -15.14
C ARG A 111 -2.76 -10.23 -15.00
N VAL A 112 -2.36 -9.96 -13.76
CA VAL A 112 -1.03 -9.45 -13.40
C VAL A 112 -0.49 -10.26 -12.25
N LYS A 113 0.82 -10.14 -12.00
CA LYS A 113 1.50 -10.97 -11.01
C LYS A 113 1.37 -10.34 -9.62
N VAL A 114 1.24 -11.17 -8.58
CA VAL A 114 1.17 -10.76 -7.17
C VAL A 114 2.47 -11.15 -6.50
N LEU A 115 3.15 -10.21 -5.83
CA LEU A 115 4.39 -10.48 -5.13
C LEU A 115 4.13 -11.27 -3.83
N ARG A 116 4.75 -12.45 -3.69
CA ARG A 116 4.78 -13.22 -2.43
C ARG A 116 6.00 -12.84 -1.61
N ARG A 117 5.81 -12.60 -0.31
CA ARG A 117 6.89 -12.19 0.60
C ARG A 117 6.56 -12.51 2.05
N GLU A 118 7.59 -12.79 2.83
CA GLU A 118 7.44 -13.04 4.27
C GLU A 118 7.23 -11.73 5.05
N GLU A 119 7.92 -10.66 4.63
CA GLU A 119 7.82 -9.34 5.27
C GLU A 119 6.64 -8.52 4.73
N LYS A 120 5.88 -7.88 5.63
CA LYS A 120 4.84 -6.90 5.28
C LYS A 120 5.46 -5.53 4.97
N LYS A 121 4.77 -4.70 4.16
CA LYS A 121 5.14 -3.29 4.02
C LYS A 121 5.11 -2.61 5.39
N PRO A 122 6.05 -1.69 5.66
CA PRO A 122 7.02 -1.10 4.74
C PRO A 122 8.37 -1.85 4.58
N GLY A 123 8.47 -3.11 5.05
CA GLY A 123 9.59 -4.00 4.75
C GLY A 123 9.45 -4.76 3.42
N GLY A 124 10.45 -5.58 3.06
CA GLY A 124 10.39 -6.49 1.91
C GLY A 124 10.60 -5.89 0.51
N GLY A 125 11.22 -4.71 0.37
CA GLY A 125 11.44 -4.11 -0.96
C GLY A 125 12.51 -4.79 -1.80
N GLY A 126 13.49 -5.45 -1.17
CA GLY A 126 14.45 -6.30 -1.89
C GLY A 126 13.79 -7.46 -2.65
N ALA A 127 12.68 -8.00 -2.12
CA ALA A 127 11.90 -9.01 -2.82
C ALA A 127 11.26 -8.46 -4.11
N LEU A 128 10.79 -7.21 -4.09
CA LEU A 128 10.23 -6.55 -5.27
C LEU A 128 11.31 -6.29 -6.33
N LEU A 129 12.49 -5.80 -5.95
CA LEU A 129 13.60 -5.60 -6.88
C LEU A 129 14.05 -6.90 -7.55
N LYS A 130 14.23 -7.95 -6.75
CA LYS A 130 14.56 -9.30 -7.24
C LYS A 130 13.49 -9.82 -8.20
N TYR A 131 12.23 -9.61 -7.85
CA TYR A 131 11.09 -10.02 -8.67
C TYR A 131 11.07 -9.29 -10.02
N CYS A 132 11.30 -7.98 -10.00
CA CYS A 132 11.38 -7.13 -11.19
C CYS A 132 12.69 -7.30 -11.98
N GLN A 133 13.62 -8.12 -11.51
CA GLN A 133 14.92 -8.37 -12.14
C GLN A 133 15.68 -7.06 -12.43
N THR A 134 15.60 -6.10 -11.50
CA THR A 134 16.25 -4.79 -11.63
C THR A 134 17.07 -4.49 -10.38
N THR A 135 18.20 -3.83 -10.58
CA THR A 135 19.03 -3.26 -9.51
C THR A 135 18.77 -1.77 -9.30
N ASP A 136 18.03 -1.14 -10.23
CA ASP A 136 17.69 0.28 -10.18
C ASP A 136 16.25 0.47 -9.68
N PRO A 137 16.04 0.84 -8.41
CA PRO A 137 14.71 1.01 -7.84
C PRO A 137 13.95 2.20 -8.45
N THR A 138 14.65 3.18 -9.04
CA THR A 138 14.03 4.36 -9.62
C THR A 138 13.19 4.03 -10.87
N THR A 139 13.45 2.87 -11.48
CA THR A 139 12.65 2.32 -12.58
C THR A 139 11.33 1.70 -12.14
N ILE A 140 11.03 1.69 -10.84
CA ILE A 140 9.78 1.17 -10.27
C ILE A 140 8.94 2.32 -9.72
N ALA A 141 7.69 2.40 -10.16
CA ALA A 141 6.69 3.25 -9.52
C ALA A 141 5.85 2.42 -8.54
N PHE A 142 5.66 2.91 -7.32
CA PHE A 142 4.80 2.29 -6.30
C PHE A 142 3.57 3.16 -6.04
N VAL A 143 2.39 2.59 -6.22
CA VAL A 143 1.09 3.26 -6.09
C VAL A 143 0.33 2.71 -4.89
N GLY A 144 -0.17 3.58 -4.01
CA GLY A 144 -0.98 3.16 -2.88
C GLY A 144 -1.68 4.29 -2.15
N ASP A 145 -2.54 3.92 -1.22
CA ASP A 145 -3.48 4.79 -0.51
C ASP A 145 -3.06 5.15 0.91
N ARG A 146 -1.93 4.60 1.40
CA ARG A 146 -1.46 4.82 2.77
C ARG A 146 -0.04 5.40 2.80
N LEU A 147 0.12 6.57 3.40
CA LEU A 147 1.42 7.23 3.52
C LEU A 147 2.43 6.43 4.37
N LEU A 148 1.97 5.87 5.50
CA LEU A 148 2.84 5.15 6.45
C LEU A 148 3.20 3.73 6.02
N THR A 149 2.57 3.19 4.98
CA THR A 149 2.88 1.85 4.47
C THR A 149 3.35 1.90 3.03
N ASP A 150 2.59 2.50 2.12
CA ASP A 150 2.85 2.42 0.68
C ASP A 150 3.90 3.44 0.25
N VAL A 151 3.68 4.71 0.61
CA VAL A 151 4.67 5.77 0.32
C VAL A 151 5.94 5.53 1.11
N LEU A 152 5.83 5.16 2.39
CA LEU A 152 6.99 4.79 3.20
C LEU A 152 7.73 3.58 2.60
N PHE A 153 7.03 2.54 2.13
CA PHE A 153 7.65 1.41 1.46
C PHE A 153 8.42 1.83 0.21
N GLY A 154 7.79 2.58 -0.71
CA GLY A 154 8.46 3.01 -1.93
C GLY A 154 9.67 3.90 -1.65
N ASN A 155 9.52 4.88 -0.76
CA ASN A 155 10.59 5.81 -0.41
C ASN A 155 11.76 5.14 0.32
N LEU A 156 11.50 4.20 1.24
CA LEU A 156 12.56 3.41 1.89
C LEU A 156 13.37 2.57 0.91
N ASN A 157 12.78 2.21 -0.22
CA ASN A 157 13.40 1.36 -1.23
C ASN A 157 13.82 2.13 -2.49
N GLY A 158 13.80 3.48 -2.47
CA GLY A 158 14.27 4.33 -3.58
C GLY A 158 13.38 4.34 -4.82
N MET A 159 12.10 3.97 -4.68
CA MET A 159 11.13 3.90 -5.77
C MET A 159 10.40 5.23 -5.97
N TYR A 160 9.85 5.44 -7.16
CA TYR A 160 8.97 6.57 -7.42
C TYR A 160 7.59 6.33 -6.78
N THR A 161 7.15 7.20 -5.87
CA THR A 161 5.92 6.98 -5.09
C THR A 161 4.76 7.83 -5.57
N ILE A 162 3.60 7.19 -5.80
CA ILE A 162 2.35 7.82 -6.22
C ILE A 162 1.31 7.54 -5.13
N PHE A 163 0.83 8.60 -4.50
CA PHE A 163 -0.20 8.52 -3.47
C PHE A 163 -1.59 8.76 -4.07
N THR A 164 -2.52 7.83 -3.85
CA THR A 164 -3.93 7.97 -4.20
C THR A 164 -4.70 8.54 -3.01
N LYS A 165 -5.21 9.77 -3.13
CA LYS A 165 -5.93 10.46 -2.06
C LYS A 165 -7.29 9.86 -1.74
N GLN A 166 -7.97 9.31 -2.74
CA GLN A 166 -9.31 8.75 -2.60
C GLN A 166 -9.21 7.23 -2.50
N ILE A 167 -9.65 6.71 -1.36
CA ILE A 167 -9.84 5.27 -1.16
C ILE A 167 -11.14 4.80 -1.82
N VAL A 168 -11.18 3.50 -2.14
CA VAL A 168 -12.37 2.88 -2.75
C VAL A 168 -13.58 2.93 -1.81
N THR A 169 -13.39 2.62 -0.53
CA THR A 169 -14.44 2.75 0.48
C THR A 169 -13.86 2.79 1.89
N GLU A 170 -14.51 3.52 2.79
CA GLU A 170 -14.19 3.51 4.22
C GLU A 170 -14.70 2.23 4.90
N GLN A 171 -15.70 1.57 4.30
CA GLN A 171 -16.36 0.40 4.87
C GLN A 171 -15.40 -0.79 4.92
N GLY A 172 -15.18 -1.33 6.12
CA GLY A 172 -14.30 -2.48 6.33
C GLY A 172 -12.81 -2.15 6.32
N ASP A 173 -12.43 -0.87 6.24
CA ASP A 173 -11.03 -0.47 6.42
C ASP A 173 -10.67 -0.39 7.91
N ASN A 174 -9.36 -0.37 8.18
CA ASN A 174 -8.84 -0.20 9.52
C ASN A 174 -9.26 1.18 10.09
N PRO A 175 -9.96 1.24 11.24
CA PRO A 175 -10.45 2.48 11.82
C PRO A 175 -9.38 3.55 12.04
N ILE A 176 -8.14 3.13 12.26
CA ILE A 176 -7.02 4.05 12.48
C ILE A 176 -6.48 4.58 11.15
N ALA A 177 -6.47 3.75 10.10
CA ALA A 177 -6.17 4.23 8.75
C ALA A 177 -7.16 5.31 8.32
N LEU A 178 -8.46 5.11 8.60
CA LEU A 178 -9.51 6.12 8.35
C LEU A 178 -9.30 7.39 9.18
N LYS A 179 -8.86 7.28 10.43
CA LYS A 179 -8.53 8.44 11.27
C LYS A 179 -7.34 9.24 10.71
N VAL A 180 -6.34 8.56 10.17
CA VAL A 180 -5.20 9.21 9.49
C VAL A 180 -5.64 9.89 8.18
N LEU A 181 -6.52 9.25 7.40
CA LEU A 181 -7.05 9.77 6.13
C LEU A 181 -7.99 10.99 6.31
N SER A 182 -8.89 10.95 7.30
CA SER A 182 -9.87 12.00 7.58
C SER A 182 -9.27 13.25 8.24
N THR A 183 -8.02 13.18 8.69
CA THR A 183 -7.35 14.33 9.30
C THR A 183 -6.94 15.32 8.20
N ASN A 184 -7.36 16.58 8.34
CA ASN A 184 -7.04 17.63 7.38
C ASN A 184 -5.56 18.04 7.55
N ILE A 185 -4.67 17.45 6.77
CA ILE A 185 -3.21 17.63 6.88
C ILE A 185 -2.83 18.98 6.30
N LYS A 186 -2.72 20.00 7.15
CA LYS A 186 -2.31 21.35 6.74
C LYS A 186 -0.78 21.52 6.67
N ASN A 187 0.00 20.66 7.34
CA ASN A 187 1.46 20.75 7.35
C ASN A 187 2.13 19.37 7.60
N PRO A 188 3.29 19.05 6.99
CA PRO A 188 3.97 17.76 7.17
C PRO A 188 4.38 17.46 8.62
N SER A 189 4.62 18.49 9.44
CA SER A 189 4.95 18.36 10.87
C SER A 189 3.75 17.96 11.73
N ASP A 190 2.54 18.44 11.40
CA ASP A 190 1.29 18.05 12.07
C ASP A 190 0.92 16.59 11.77
N PHE A 191 1.27 16.11 10.57
CA PHE A 191 1.12 14.70 10.19
C PHE A 191 2.03 13.80 11.03
N LEU A 192 3.28 14.21 11.29
CA LEU A 192 4.24 13.43 12.10
C LEU A 192 3.76 13.19 13.54
N LEU A 193 3.38 14.26 14.25
CA LEU A 193 2.91 14.15 15.63
C LEU A 193 1.68 13.22 15.72
N ARG A 194 0.76 13.35 14.76
CA ARG A 194 -0.51 12.63 14.78
C ARG A 194 -0.40 11.20 14.25
N CYS A 195 0.56 10.92 13.37
CA CYS A 195 0.93 9.56 13.02
C CYS A 195 1.49 8.83 14.23
N VAL A 196 2.34 9.47 15.05
CA VAL A 196 2.80 8.90 16.32
C VAL A 196 1.62 8.65 17.27
N ASP A 197 0.70 9.61 17.43
CA ASP A 197 -0.49 9.43 18.28
C ASP A 197 -1.43 8.31 17.80
N SER A 198 -1.63 8.20 16.48
CA SER A 198 -2.44 7.14 15.87
C SER A 198 -1.74 5.78 15.96
N PHE A 199 -0.39 5.76 15.96
CA PHE A 199 0.42 4.57 16.19
C PHE A 199 0.37 4.08 17.64
N VAL A 200 0.28 5.02 18.60
CA VAL A 200 0.00 4.68 20.00
C VAL A 200 -1.42 4.11 20.14
N GLY A 201 -2.39 4.65 19.40
CA GLY A 201 -3.74 4.11 19.27
C GLY A 201 -3.83 2.73 18.58
N TRP A 202 -2.86 2.37 17.73
CA TRP A 202 -2.73 1.04 17.12
C TRP A 202 -2.59 -0.08 18.15
N ASN A 203 -2.03 0.22 19.32
CA ASN A 203 -1.93 -0.73 20.44
C ASN A 203 -3.20 -0.86 21.27
N THR A 204 -4.21 0.00 21.08
CA THR A 204 -5.44 0.02 21.89
C THR A 204 -6.65 -0.56 21.16
N VAL A 205 -6.73 -0.44 19.83
CA VAL A 205 -7.96 -0.80 19.06
C VAL A 205 -8.01 -2.29 18.65
N TYR A 206 -6.90 -3.01 18.65
CA TYR A 206 -6.93 -4.49 18.54
C TYR A 206 -7.49 -5.18 19.79
N TRP A 207 -7.79 -4.45 20.86
CA TRP A 207 -8.35 -4.98 22.10
C TRP A 207 -9.87 -4.88 22.24
N SER A 208 -10.58 -4.20 21.32
CA SER A 208 -12.05 -4.07 21.38
C SER A 208 -12.82 -4.88 20.33
N GLY A 209 -12.15 -5.58 19.41
CA GLY A 209 -12.79 -6.38 18.36
C GLY A 209 -13.00 -7.86 18.68
N PHE A 210 -12.72 -8.31 19.91
CA PHE A 210 -12.85 -9.72 20.34
C PHE A 210 -13.67 -9.88 21.63
N LYS A 211 -14.70 -9.04 21.81
CA LYS A 211 -15.75 -9.31 22.79
C LYS A 211 -17.12 -8.99 22.20
N GLN A 212 -18.02 -9.97 22.35
CA GLN A 212 -19.35 -10.15 21.73
C GLN A 212 -19.19 -10.85 20.37
N GLU A 213 -19.50 -12.13 20.23
CA GLU A 213 -20.70 -12.83 20.69
C GLU A 213 -20.39 -14.05 21.59
N ALA A 214 -21.42 -14.46 22.34
CA ALA A 214 -21.42 -15.48 23.39
C ALA A 214 -21.24 -16.91 22.88
#